data_AF-A0A174BUH0-F1
#
_entry.id   AF-A0A174BUH0-F1
#
_cell.length_a   1.000
_cell.length_b   1.000
_cell.length_c   1.000
_cell.angle_alpha   90.00
_cell.angle_beta   90.00
_cell.angle_gamma   90.00
#
_symmetry.space_group_name_H-M   'P 1'
#
loop_
_entity.id
_entity.type
_entity.pdbx_description
1 polymer ?
#
loop_
_entity_poly.entity_id
_entity_poly.type
_entity_poly.pdbx_seq_one_letter_code
_entity_poly.pdbx_strand_id
1 'polypeptide(L)'
;MRKQLLLILTLSLILAVTACRTSSGGESEVDENGKATFQATILEIRDGYYLVEPVDGSTELNSADQITVPMTNMNPSPEPEVGAVLEIEYDGSIAESYPAQITNVYSIRIVK
;
A
#
# COMPACT_ATOMS: atom_id res chain seq x y z
N MET A 1 38.42 2.66 -41.28
CA MET A 1 37.84 3.71 -40.40
C MET A 1 36.31 3.78 -40.44
N ARG A 2 35.63 3.71 -41.60
CA ARG A 2 34.15 3.80 -41.69
C ARG A 2 33.36 2.65 -41.04
N LYS A 3 33.87 1.41 -41.08
CA LYS A 3 33.21 0.23 -40.47
C LYS A 3 33.28 0.19 -38.94
N GLN A 4 34.30 0.80 -38.34
CA GLN A 4 34.40 0.91 -36.89
C GLN A 4 33.57 2.07 -36.33
N LEU A 5 33.35 3.13 -37.13
CA LEU A 5 32.38 4.19 -36.81
C LEU A 5 30.95 3.63 -36.70
N LEU A 6 30.58 2.70 -37.59
CA LEU A 6 29.25 2.05 -37.58
C LEU A 6 29.04 1.15 -36.35
N LEU A 7 30.08 0.44 -35.89
CA LEU A 7 30.01 -0.42 -34.70
C LEU A 7 29.90 0.35 -33.39
N ILE A 8 30.54 1.53 -33.29
CA ILE A 8 30.44 2.40 -32.11
C ILE A 8 29.06 3.05 -32.03
N LEU A 9 28.47 3.41 -33.19
CA LEU A 9 27.15 4.03 -33.26
C LEU A 9 26.04 3.07 -32.79
N THR A 10 26.15 1.78 -33.10
CA THR A 10 25.16 0.78 -32.67
C THR A 10 25.32 0.38 -31.21
N LEU A 11 26.52 0.44 -30.64
CA LEU A 11 26.78 0.10 -29.23
C LEU A 11 26.29 1.20 -28.26
N SER A 12 26.30 2.47 -28.68
CA SER A 12 25.74 3.58 -27.90
C SER A 12 24.21 3.56 -27.80
N LEU A 13 23.50 2.91 -28.73
CA LEU A 13 22.03 2.88 -28.73
C LEU A 13 21.44 1.95 -27.66
N ILE A 14 22.26 1.05 -27.10
CA ILE A 14 21.81 0.02 -26.15
C ILE A 14 21.93 0.49 -24.69
N LEU A 15 22.56 1.64 -24.42
CA LEU A 15 22.78 2.15 -23.05
C LEU A 15 21.75 3.21 -22.58
N ALA A 16 20.75 3.55 -23.39
CA ALA A 16 19.79 4.60 -23.06
C ALA A 16 18.47 4.11 -22.43
N VAL A 17 18.35 2.82 -22.04
CA VAL A 17 17.07 2.26 -21.53
C VAL A 17 17.09 1.90 -20.04
N THR A 18 18.10 2.32 -19.27
CA THR A 18 18.20 1.99 -17.85
C THR A 18 18.32 3.23 -16.97
N ALA A 19 17.25 4.02 -16.90
CA ALA A 19 16.92 5.00 -15.87
C ALA A 19 15.63 5.69 -16.36
N CYS A 20 14.44 5.33 -15.92
CA CYS A 20 13.98 5.50 -14.55
C CYS A 20 13.26 4.23 -14.05
N ARG A 21 13.78 3.58 -13.01
CA ARG A 21 12.86 2.99 -12.03
C ARG A 21 12.23 4.19 -11.35
N THR A 22 11.06 4.60 -11.84
CA THR A 22 10.13 5.38 -11.02
C THR A 22 10.02 4.62 -9.71
N SER A 23 10.54 5.23 -8.66
CA SER A 23 10.13 4.93 -7.30
C SER A 23 8.61 4.85 -7.37
N SER A 24 8.07 3.64 -7.34
CA SER A 24 6.65 3.39 -7.20
C SER A 24 6.28 4.01 -5.86
N GLY A 25 5.97 5.31 -5.88
CA GLY A 25 5.04 5.84 -4.91
C GLY A 25 3.78 5.09 -5.25
N GLY A 26 3.48 4.09 -4.42
CA GLY A 26 2.35 3.20 -4.62
C GLY A 26 1.16 4.06 -5.00
N GLU A 27 0.64 3.80 -6.18
CA GLU A 27 -0.79 3.96 -6.37
C GLU A 27 -1.33 2.74 -5.62
N SER A 28 -2.31 2.88 -4.73
CA SER A 28 -2.99 1.69 -4.20
C SER A 28 -3.47 0.98 -5.43
N GLU A 29 -2.92 -0.22 -5.69
CA GLU A 29 -3.28 -0.99 -6.87
C GLU A 29 -4.72 -1.44 -6.63
N VAL A 30 -5.64 -0.57 -7.06
CA VAL A 30 -7.06 -0.85 -7.06
C VAL A 30 -7.21 -1.96 -8.09
N ASP A 31 -7.62 -3.14 -7.62
CA ASP A 31 -7.84 -4.28 -8.50
C ASP A 31 -8.97 -3.98 -9.51
N GLU A 32 -9.17 -4.86 -10.47
CA GLU A 32 -10.23 -4.71 -11.48
C GLU A 32 -11.65 -4.60 -10.89
N ASN A 33 -11.82 -4.93 -9.60
CA ASN A 33 -13.06 -4.91 -8.85
C ASN A 33 -13.21 -3.66 -7.96
N GLY A 34 -12.28 -2.71 -8.03
CA GLY A 34 -12.34 -1.50 -7.21
C GLY A 34 -11.84 -1.70 -5.77
N LYS A 35 -11.08 -2.77 -5.51
CA LYS A 35 -10.55 -3.05 -4.16
C LYS A 35 -9.10 -2.66 -4.03
N ALA A 36 -8.75 -2.06 -2.90
CA ALA A 36 -7.38 -1.77 -2.52
C ALA A 36 -6.97 -2.61 -1.31
N THR A 37 -5.67 -2.84 -1.16
CA THR A 37 -5.11 -3.56 -0.01
C THR A 37 -3.92 -2.80 0.53
N PHE A 38 -3.86 -2.64 1.85
CA PHE A 38 -2.71 -2.02 2.52
C PHE A 38 -2.38 -2.71 3.83
N GLN A 39 -1.14 -2.51 4.28
CA GLN A 39 -0.70 -2.97 5.58
C GLN A 39 -0.60 -1.81 6.56
N ALA A 40 -0.94 -2.07 7.82
CA ALA A 40 -0.91 -1.06 8.86
C ALA A 40 -0.65 -1.69 10.24
N THR A 41 0.02 -0.95 11.10
CA THR A 41 0.29 -1.32 12.49
C THR A 41 -0.87 -0.89 13.37
N ILE A 42 -1.36 -1.78 14.24
CA ILE A 42 -2.40 -1.43 15.22
C ILE A 42 -1.81 -0.49 16.27
N LEU A 43 -2.34 0.72 16.38
CA LEU A 43 -2.02 1.68 17.43
C LEU A 43 -2.92 1.48 18.66
N GLU A 44 -4.23 1.30 18.41
CA GLU A 44 -5.23 1.11 19.46
C GLU A 44 -6.33 0.14 19.03
N ILE A 45 -6.88 -0.58 20.01
CA ILE A 45 -8.07 -1.43 19.86
C ILE A 45 -9.20 -0.76 20.62
N ARG A 46 -10.25 -0.37 19.91
CA ARG A 46 -11.47 0.24 20.47
C ARG A 46 -12.67 -0.65 20.16
N ASP A 47 -13.78 -0.43 20.86
CA ASP A 47 -14.99 -1.22 20.64
C ASP A 47 -15.47 -1.09 19.18
N GLY A 48 -15.26 -2.17 18.39
CA GLY A 48 -15.62 -2.26 16.98
C GLY A 48 -14.64 -1.68 15.95
N TYR A 49 -13.52 -1.06 16.36
CA TYR A 49 -12.58 -0.41 15.44
C TYR A 49 -11.11 -0.60 15.83
N TYR A 50 -10.25 -0.80 14.84
CA TYR A 50 -8.81 -0.62 14.98
C TYR A 50 -8.45 0.83 14.63
N LEU A 51 -7.62 1.48 15.46
CA LEU A 51 -6.84 2.64 15.02
C LEU A 51 -5.51 2.12 14.51
N VAL A 52 -5.17 2.43 13.26
CA VAL A 52 -3.96 1.91 12.62
C VAL A 52 -3.13 3.01 12.00
N GLU A 53 -1.82 2.76 11.89
CA GLU A 53 -0.86 3.56 11.14
C GLU A 53 -0.43 2.77 9.90
N PRO A 54 -0.68 3.26 8.67
CA PRO A 54 -0.20 2.61 7.45
C PRO A 54 1.32 2.43 7.48
N VAL A 55 1.82 1.30 6.96
CA VAL A 55 3.28 1.05 6.92
C VAL A 55 4.00 2.06 6.02
N ASP A 56 5.28 2.32 6.32
CA ASP A 56 6.12 3.24 5.55
C ASP A 56 6.11 2.91 4.05
N GLY A 57 5.93 3.94 3.22
CA GLY A 57 5.91 3.83 1.76
C GLY A 57 4.61 3.30 1.18
N SER A 58 3.59 2.99 1.99
CA SER A 58 2.24 2.72 1.49
C SER A 58 1.61 3.97 0.88
N THR A 59 0.72 3.76 -0.09
CA THR A 59 -0.07 4.84 -0.69
C THR A 59 -0.94 5.52 0.36
N GLU A 60 -1.54 4.73 1.23
CA GLU A 60 -2.49 5.15 2.26
C GLU A 60 -1.84 6.11 3.26
N LEU A 61 -0.54 5.97 3.52
CA LEU A 61 0.23 6.90 4.34
C LEU A 61 0.29 8.32 3.75
N ASN A 62 0.17 8.46 2.42
CA ASN A 62 0.06 9.78 1.79
C ASN A 62 -1.31 10.44 2.03
N SER A 63 -2.32 9.63 2.39
CA SER A 63 -3.67 10.11 2.69
C SER A 63 -3.82 10.48 4.17
N ALA A 64 -3.37 9.61 5.08
CA ALA A 64 -3.39 9.86 6.53
C ALA A 64 -2.38 8.99 7.28
N ASP A 65 -1.81 9.53 8.35
CA ASP A 65 -0.95 8.82 9.32
C ASP A 65 -1.76 7.93 10.27
N GLN A 66 -3.02 8.31 10.55
CA GLN A 66 -3.92 7.55 11.41
C GLN A 66 -5.25 7.29 10.73
N ILE A 67 -5.63 6.02 10.66
CA ILE A 67 -6.88 5.58 10.02
C ILE A 67 -7.66 4.69 11.00
N THR A 68 -8.94 4.97 11.20
CA THR A 68 -9.85 4.04 11.88
C THR A 68 -10.44 3.06 10.88
N VAL A 69 -10.38 1.78 11.23
CA VAL A 69 -10.81 0.65 10.40
C VAL A 69 -11.81 -0.19 11.20
N PRO A 70 -13.05 -0.39 10.71
CA PRO A 70 -14.01 -1.28 11.33
C PRO A 70 -13.45 -2.70 11.45
N MET A 71 -13.69 -3.38 12.57
CA MET A 71 -13.25 -4.77 12.80
C MET A 71 -14.09 -5.82 12.02
N THR A 72 -14.92 -5.36 11.08
CA THR A 72 -15.76 -6.22 10.25
C THR A 72 -14.92 -7.15 9.39
N ASN A 73 -15.39 -8.38 9.18
CA ASN A 73 -14.72 -9.38 8.34
C ASN A 73 -13.29 -9.74 8.80
N MET A 74 -12.95 -9.46 10.06
CA MET A 74 -11.73 -9.94 10.70
C MET A 74 -11.85 -11.43 11.06
N ASN A 75 -10.81 -12.21 10.81
CA ASN A 75 -10.71 -13.56 11.37
C ASN A 75 -10.42 -13.46 12.88
N PRO A 76 -11.27 -14.01 13.78
CA PRO A 76 -11.12 -13.82 15.23
C PRO A 76 -9.92 -14.57 15.84
N SER A 77 -9.23 -15.44 15.11
CA SER A 77 -8.12 -16.23 15.66
C SER A 77 -6.90 -16.28 14.72
N PRO A 78 -5.70 -15.90 15.19
CA PRO A 78 -5.43 -15.30 16.50
C PRO A 78 -6.03 -13.90 16.63
N GLU A 79 -6.38 -13.50 17.86
CA GLU A 79 -6.85 -12.14 18.13
C GLU A 79 -5.68 -11.15 17.97
N PRO A 80 -5.84 -10.04 17.23
CA PRO A 80 -4.76 -9.07 17.05
C PRO A 80 -4.45 -8.33 18.35
N GLU A 81 -3.18 -8.03 18.56
CA GLU A 81 -2.70 -7.20 19.66
C GLU A 81 -2.20 -5.85 19.12
N VAL A 82 -2.17 -4.83 19.98
CA VAL A 82 -1.53 -3.54 19.65
C VAL A 82 -0.07 -3.79 19.24
N GLY A 83 0.35 -3.16 18.15
CA GLY A 83 1.66 -3.38 17.52
C GLY A 83 1.70 -4.49 16.47
N ALA A 84 0.64 -5.30 16.33
CA ALA A 84 0.54 -6.25 15.22
C ALA A 84 0.34 -5.52 13.89
N VAL A 85 0.87 -6.08 12.81
CA VAL A 85 0.64 -5.61 11.44
C VAL A 85 -0.56 -6.35 10.86
N LEU A 86 -1.56 -5.59 10.42
CA LEU A 86 -2.70 -6.08 9.69
C LEU A 86 -2.50 -5.84 8.20
N GLU A 87 -3.03 -6.73 7.38
CA GLU A 87 -3.36 -6.46 5.98
C GLU A 87 -4.88 -6.29 5.85
N ILE A 88 -5.29 -5.20 5.23
CA ILE A 88 -6.68 -4.74 5.16
C ILE A 88 -7.06 -4.58 3.69
N GLU A 89 -8.09 -5.31 3.25
CA GLU A 89 -8.71 -5.17 1.93
C GLU A 89 -9.96 -4.29 2.07
N TYR A 90 -10.07 -3.23 1.25
CA TYR A 90 -11.12 -2.23 1.32
C TYR A 90 -11.48 -1.69 -0.08
N ASP A 91 -12.40 -0.74 -0.17
CA ASP A 91 -12.93 -0.17 -1.44
C ASP A 91 -12.07 0.97 -2.04
N GLY A 92 -10.85 1.17 -1.55
CA GLY A 92 -9.98 2.26 -1.98
C GLY A 92 -10.39 3.65 -1.48
N SER A 93 -11.48 3.78 -0.72
CA SER A 93 -11.96 5.08 -0.23
C SER A 93 -11.52 5.35 1.21
N ILE A 94 -10.84 6.48 1.41
CA ILE A 94 -10.45 7.01 2.72
C ILE A 94 -11.16 8.35 2.91
N ALA A 95 -11.99 8.46 3.95
CA ALA A 95 -12.71 9.68 4.26
C ALA A 95 -11.83 10.70 5.01
N GLU A 96 -11.82 11.93 4.52
CA GLU A 96 -11.06 13.05 5.08
C GLU A 96 -11.59 13.45 6.47
N SER A 97 -10.86 13.04 7.51
CA SER A 97 -11.10 13.40 8.92
C SER A 97 -9.83 13.14 9.74
N TYR A 98 -9.82 13.46 11.04
CA TYR A 98 -8.68 13.15 11.91
C TYR A 98 -9.11 12.45 13.21
N PRO A 99 -8.78 11.16 13.40
CA PRO A 99 -8.16 10.25 12.41
C PRO A 99 -9.03 10.08 11.15
N ALA A 100 -8.41 9.70 10.03
CA ALA A 100 -9.14 9.39 8.80
C ALA A 100 -9.93 8.08 8.95
N GLN A 101 -10.87 7.80 8.05
CA GLN A 101 -11.78 6.66 8.21
C GLN A 101 -11.92 5.84 6.93
N ILE A 102 -11.83 4.52 7.06
CA ILE A 102 -12.27 3.57 6.04
C ILE A 102 -13.63 3.02 6.47
N THR A 103 -14.59 2.99 5.56
CA THR A 103 -15.96 2.51 5.87
C THR A 103 -16.18 1.08 5.39
N ASN A 104 -15.75 0.74 4.18
CA ASN A 104 -16.04 -0.54 3.55
C ASN A 104 -14.83 -1.46 3.60
N VAL A 105 -14.82 -2.41 4.53
CA VAL A 105 -13.75 -3.39 4.71
C VAL A 105 -14.22 -4.77 4.26
N TYR A 106 -13.46 -5.38 3.35
CA TYR A 106 -13.76 -6.70 2.79
C TYR A 106 -13.08 -7.82 3.55
N SER A 107 -11.84 -7.63 4.00
CA SER A 107 -11.15 -8.60 4.85
C SER A 107 -10.04 -7.95 5.67
N ILE A 108 -9.75 -8.55 6.83
CA ILE A 108 -8.62 -8.20 7.68
C ILE A 108 -7.89 -9.48 8.07
N ARG A 109 -6.55 -9.47 7.97
CA ARG A 109 -5.70 -10.58 8.43
C ARG A 109 -4.43 -10.08 9.09
N ILE A 110 -3.92 -10.82 10.06
CA ILE A 110 -2.60 -10.56 10.65
C ILE A 110 -1.52 -11.01 9.67
N VAL A 111 -0.54 -10.15 9.42
CA VAL A 111 0.69 -10.46 8.69
C VAL A 111 1.66 -11.13 9.66
N LYS A 112 2.19 -12.30 9.30
CA LYS A 112 3.15 -13.07 10.11
C LYS A 112 4.58 -12.89 9.63
#